data_AF-A0A2N7R517-F1
#
_entry.id   AF-A0A2N7R517-F1
#
_cell.length_a   1.000
_cell.length_b   1.000
_cell.length_c   1.000
_cell.angle_alpha   90.00
_cell.angle_beta   90.00
_cell.angle_gamma   90.00
#
_symmetry.space_group_name_H-M   'P 1'
#
loop_
_entity.id
_entity.type
_entity.pdbx_description
1 polymer ?
#
loop_
_entity_poly.entity_id
_entity_poly.type
_entity_poly.pdbx_seq_one_letter_code
_entity_poly.pdbx_strand_id
1 'polypeptide(L)'
;MIYVEGIGTQAGKQDSTFGGGAGRGETGVASRVQSSFASIKLRIKELLNDNPGSEVTSLTFDTFGFSRGAAAARHFSNEVVRGKQGPLGEVLRSNSEAFSKTFIDQYNADIRMGFIGLFDTVPSIAGWSNFGNVKSPIATGIKLYLDRRFFTDVVHLVARDECRGNFALSRVKPAHLEITLPGVHSDIGGSYLDEAQECVLVSPMQALEVPLQADVLTTSIYRDAVTVKNQWIADGWPSEMLEIVTPPALLMPNSPQDRMSPRVKHVYAAVQLKRPVSGLLSRVYLRVMHKMAKDKGVRFNDISDTPDLALPSELQAMCDRFVSGDYRTTPEEERMLKLKYIHTSANWNHPLGRRDGSGVRAVYINAPTPDGIRVQHPHVPDWTLF
;
A
#
# COMPACT_ATOMS: atom_id res chain seq x y z
N MET A 1 0.07 -3.26 -23.27
CA MET A 1 0.20 -3.03 -21.81
C MET A 1 1.55 -3.55 -21.38
N ILE A 2 2.26 -2.83 -20.52
CA ILE A 2 3.49 -3.30 -19.88
C ILE A 2 3.18 -3.37 -18.39
N TYR A 3 3.39 -4.54 -17.79
CA TYR A 3 3.26 -4.74 -16.35
C TYR A 3 4.65 -4.79 -15.73
N VAL A 4 4.85 -4.00 -14.68
CA VAL A 4 6.08 -3.98 -13.89
C VAL A 4 5.73 -4.50 -12.51
N GLU A 5 6.43 -5.54 -12.07
CA GLU A 5 6.18 -6.18 -10.79
C GLU A 5 6.41 -5.24 -9.58
N GLY A 6 5.79 -5.62 -8.47
CA GLY A 6 5.97 -4.98 -7.18
C GLY A 6 7.44 -4.82 -6.77
N ILE A 7 7.69 -3.75 -6.04
CA ILE A 7 8.99 -3.51 -5.40
C ILE A 7 9.09 -4.46 -4.20
N GLY A 8 10.15 -5.26 -4.14
CA GLY A 8 10.36 -6.27 -3.11
C GLY A 8 9.78 -7.66 -3.42
N THR A 9 9.24 -7.90 -4.62
CA THR A 9 8.78 -9.21 -5.09
C THR A 9 9.70 -9.75 -6.20
N GLN A 10 9.82 -11.08 -6.34
CA GLN A 10 10.44 -11.76 -7.49
C GLN A 10 9.46 -12.78 -8.07
N ALA A 11 9.29 -12.84 -9.40
CA ALA A 11 8.45 -13.82 -10.09
C ALA A 11 8.70 -15.26 -9.59
N GLY A 12 7.62 -15.95 -9.20
CA GLY A 12 7.64 -17.39 -8.85
C GLY A 12 8.27 -17.74 -7.50
N LYS A 13 8.52 -16.76 -6.61
CA LYS A 13 9.03 -17.00 -5.25
C LYS A 13 8.07 -16.43 -4.20
N GLN A 14 8.00 -17.08 -3.03
CA GLN A 14 7.32 -16.51 -1.87
C GLN A 14 7.92 -15.14 -1.54
N ASP A 15 7.05 -14.19 -1.16
CA ASP A 15 7.46 -12.88 -0.66
C ASP A 15 8.51 -13.08 0.43
N SER A 16 9.71 -12.59 0.16
CA SER A 16 10.86 -12.85 1.00
C SER A 16 10.72 -11.96 2.25
N THR A 17 10.21 -12.52 3.34
CA THR A 17 10.19 -11.87 4.67
C THR A 17 11.58 -11.54 5.19
N PHE A 18 12.64 -12.05 4.54
CA PHE A 18 14.03 -11.82 4.94
C PHE A 18 15.02 -11.82 3.75
N GLY A 19 14.60 -11.31 2.58
CA GLY A 19 15.46 -11.22 1.39
C GLY A 19 16.15 -9.86 1.30
N GLY A 20 17.41 -9.78 1.71
CA GLY A 20 18.23 -8.57 1.72
C GLY A 20 18.41 -7.90 0.35
N GLY A 21 18.09 -6.61 0.29
CA GLY A 21 18.21 -5.76 -0.90
C GLY A 21 17.43 -4.46 -0.75
N ALA A 22 17.62 -3.80 0.39
CA ALA A 22 16.90 -2.63 0.88
C ALA A 22 16.90 -1.46 -0.11
N GLY A 23 15.85 -1.28 -0.94
CA GLY A 23 15.51 -0.02 -1.64
C GLY A 23 16.60 0.67 -2.49
N ARG A 24 17.80 0.10 -2.56
CA ARG A 24 19.05 0.58 -3.18
C ARG A 24 19.72 -0.56 -3.98
N GLY A 25 18.94 -1.54 -4.42
CA GLY A 25 19.37 -2.63 -5.30
C GLY A 25 18.46 -2.79 -6.51
N GLU A 26 18.65 -3.88 -7.27
CA GLU A 26 17.93 -4.24 -8.52
C GLU A 26 16.39 -4.30 -8.39
N THR A 27 15.85 -4.28 -7.16
CA THR A 27 14.41 -4.32 -6.87
C THR A 27 13.82 -2.98 -6.41
N GLY A 28 14.63 -1.92 -6.33
CA GLY A 28 14.19 -0.59 -5.90
C GLY A 28 13.34 0.15 -6.94
N VAL A 29 12.62 1.21 -6.51
CA VAL A 29 11.74 2.03 -7.37
C VAL A 29 12.47 2.48 -8.65
N ALA A 30 13.66 3.07 -8.52
CA ALA A 30 14.42 3.56 -9.66
C ALA A 30 14.79 2.43 -10.64
N SER A 31 15.19 1.26 -10.13
CA SER A 31 15.54 0.11 -10.96
C SER A 31 14.31 -0.44 -11.71
N ARG A 32 13.16 -0.58 -11.05
CA ARG A 32 11.89 -0.96 -11.70
C ARG A 32 11.48 0.02 -12.79
N VAL A 33 11.67 1.32 -12.56
CA VAL A 33 11.46 2.35 -13.60
C VAL A 33 12.43 2.16 -14.77
N GLN A 34 13.72 1.92 -14.54
CA GLN A 34 14.66 1.64 -15.64
C GLN A 34 14.29 0.38 -16.43
N SER A 35 13.91 -0.70 -15.75
CA SER A 35 13.43 -1.92 -16.40
C SER A 35 12.19 -1.67 -17.26
N SER A 36 11.30 -0.76 -16.85
CA SER A 36 10.12 -0.41 -17.64
C SER A 36 10.49 0.19 -19.01
N PHE A 37 11.54 1.02 -19.09
CA PHE A 37 12.02 1.56 -20.37
C PHE A 37 12.61 0.47 -21.27
N ALA A 38 13.28 -0.52 -20.70
CA ALA A 38 13.73 -1.69 -21.46
C ALA A 38 12.54 -2.49 -22.04
N SER A 39 11.48 -2.66 -21.25
CA SER A 39 10.24 -3.29 -21.73
C SER A 39 9.54 -2.46 -22.81
N ILE A 40 9.53 -1.12 -22.70
CA ILE A 40 8.99 -0.22 -23.72
C ILE A 40 9.77 -0.38 -25.03
N LYS A 41 11.11 -0.42 -24.96
CA LYS A 41 11.97 -0.69 -26.12
C LYS A 41 11.62 -1.99 -26.82
N LEU A 42 11.43 -3.08 -26.06
CA LEU A 42 11.04 -4.36 -26.63
C LEU A 42 9.64 -4.30 -27.25
N ARG A 43 8.68 -3.69 -26.56
CA ARG A 43 7.29 -3.63 -27.01
C ARG A 43 7.11 -2.84 -28.31
N ILE A 44 7.87 -1.75 -28.50
CA ILE A 44 7.87 -0.99 -29.76
C ILE A 44 8.39 -1.87 -30.91
N LYS A 45 9.45 -2.64 -30.67
CA LYS A 45 10.00 -3.58 -31.66
C LYS A 45 8.99 -4.66 -32.05
N GLU A 46 8.32 -5.27 -31.07
CA GLU A 46 7.26 -6.26 -31.30
C GLU A 46 6.10 -5.66 -32.12
N LEU A 47 5.68 -4.44 -31.78
CA LEU A 47 4.57 -3.78 -32.48
C LEU A 47 4.83 -3.62 -33.98
N LEU A 48 6.06 -3.28 -34.38
CA LEU A 48 6.42 -3.21 -35.79
C LEU A 48 6.41 -4.58 -36.48
N ASN A 49 6.95 -5.61 -35.80
CA ASN A 49 6.98 -6.96 -36.35
C ASN A 49 5.56 -7.48 -36.59
N ASP A 50 4.65 -7.18 -35.67
CA ASP A 50 3.24 -7.56 -35.75
C ASP A 50 2.46 -6.73 -36.79
N ASN A 51 2.96 -5.55 -37.18
CA ASN A 51 2.30 -4.62 -38.09
C ASN A 51 3.27 -4.08 -39.18
N PRO A 52 3.68 -4.91 -40.14
CA PRO A 52 4.63 -4.50 -41.18
C PRO A 52 4.13 -3.29 -41.98
N GLY A 53 5.02 -2.32 -42.21
CA GLY A 53 4.71 -1.09 -42.95
C GLY A 53 4.01 0.01 -42.14
N SER A 54 3.77 -0.22 -40.84
CA SER A 54 3.28 0.82 -39.92
C SER A 54 4.44 1.64 -39.35
N GLU A 55 4.16 2.90 -38.98
CA GLU A 55 5.11 3.77 -38.30
C GLU A 55 4.48 4.40 -37.04
N VAL A 56 5.32 4.68 -36.05
CA VAL A 56 4.94 5.36 -34.82
C VAL A 56 5.00 6.87 -35.04
N THR A 57 3.84 7.52 -35.03
CA THR A 57 3.71 8.98 -35.17
C THR A 57 3.65 9.70 -33.83
N SER A 58 3.27 9.00 -32.75
CA SER A 58 3.26 9.56 -31.39
C SER A 58 3.35 8.47 -30.32
N LEU A 59 3.85 8.84 -29.15
CA LEU A 59 3.91 8.03 -27.95
C LEU A 59 3.11 8.72 -26.83
N THR A 60 2.02 8.09 -26.41
CA THR A 60 1.25 8.50 -25.24
C THR A 60 1.41 7.45 -24.14
N PHE A 61 1.77 7.90 -22.94
CA PHE A 61 1.96 7.03 -21.79
C PHE A 61 0.85 7.23 -20.76
N ASP A 62 0.07 6.19 -20.52
CA ASP A 62 -0.81 6.09 -19.36
C ASP A 62 -0.11 5.24 -18.30
N THR A 63 0.03 5.77 -17.08
CA THR A 63 0.72 5.07 -16.00
C THR A 63 -0.20 4.86 -14.82
N PHE A 64 -0.08 3.68 -14.22
CA PHE A 64 -0.86 3.29 -13.05
C PHE A 64 0.08 2.70 -12.01
N GLY A 65 -0.19 2.96 -10.75
CA GLY A 65 0.60 2.38 -9.68
C GLY A 65 -0.10 2.37 -8.34
N PHE A 66 0.16 1.32 -7.57
CA PHE A 66 -0.29 1.18 -6.19
C PHE A 66 0.90 1.23 -5.23
N SER A 67 0.77 1.95 -4.11
CA SER A 67 1.77 1.97 -3.04
C SER A 67 3.13 2.47 -3.53
N ARG A 68 4.17 1.65 -3.40
CA ARG A 68 5.50 1.90 -3.98
C ARG A 68 5.48 1.91 -5.51
N GLY A 69 4.57 1.16 -6.13
CA GLY A 69 4.31 1.23 -7.58
C GLY A 69 3.73 2.60 -7.99
N ALA A 70 2.94 3.26 -7.13
CA ALA A 70 2.49 4.63 -7.37
C ALA A 70 3.66 5.63 -7.31
N ALA A 71 4.60 5.42 -6.38
CA ALA A 71 5.85 6.18 -6.35
C ALA A 71 6.70 5.95 -7.62
N ALA A 72 6.76 4.71 -8.11
CA ALA A 72 7.39 4.37 -9.38
C ALA A 72 6.70 5.03 -10.58
N ALA A 73 5.36 5.04 -10.63
CA ALA A 73 4.58 5.70 -11.67
C ALA A 73 4.85 7.21 -11.72
N ARG A 74 4.93 7.87 -10.55
CA ARG A 74 5.32 9.28 -10.44
C ARG A 74 6.74 9.53 -10.94
N HIS A 75 7.69 8.69 -10.53
CA HIS A 75 9.08 8.80 -10.96
C HIS A 75 9.23 8.54 -12.46
N PHE A 76 8.57 7.51 -12.99
CA PHE A 76 8.51 7.18 -14.42
C PHE A 76 7.98 8.36 -15.24
N SER A 77 6.87 8.97 -14.80
CA SER A 77 6.27 10.12 -15.48
C SER A 77 7.27 11.27 -15.59
N ASN A 78 8.00 11.56 -14.51
CA ASN A 78 9.06 12.56 -14.50
C ASN A 78 10.25 12.23 -15.40
N GLU A 79 10.59 10.95 -15.56
CA GLU A 79 11.63 10.50 -16.50
C GLU A 79 11.16 10.58 -17.96
N VAL A 80 9.87 10.39 -18.25
CA VAL A 80 9.29 10.58 -19.59
C VAL A 80 9.37 12.05 -20.03
N VAL A 81 9.13 13.01 -19.13
CA VAL A 81 9.22 14.45 -19.45
C VAL A 81 10.60 14.86 -19.96
N ARG A 82 11.66 14.16 -19.53
CA ARG A 82 13.03 14.41 -19.99
C ARG A 82 13.25 14.01 -21.45
N GLY A 83 12.30 13.31 -22.08
CA GLY A 83 12.36 12.89 -23.48
C GLY A 83 13.69 12.21 -23.80
N LYS A 84 14.37 12.68 -24.85
CA LYS A 84 15.68 12.14 -25.27
C LYS A 84 16.83 12.32 -24.27
N GLN A 85 16.71 13.26 -23.32
CA GLN A 85 17.70 13.49 -22.26
C GLN A 85 17.50 12.54 -21.06
N GLY A 86 16.40 11.78 -21.06
CA GLY A 86 16.10 10.73 -20.09
C GLY A 86 16.31 9.32 -20.66
N PRO A 87 15.85 8.29 -19.93
CA PRO A 87 15.92 6.90 -20.36
C PRO A 87 15.23 6.63 -21.71
N LEU A 88 14.22 7.43 -22.06
CA LEU A 88 13.50 7.32 -23.33
C LEU A 88 14.42 7.59 -24.54
N GLY A 89 15.49 8.38 -24.40
CA GLY A 89 16.43 8.62 -25.49
C GLY A 89 17.07 7.34 -26.05
N GLU A 90 17.37 6.38 -25.18
CA GLU A 90 17.91 5.08 -25.61
C GLU A 90 16.86 4.22 -26.32
N VAL A 91 15.61 4.27 -25.83
CA VAL A 91 14.47 3.59 -26.45
C VAL A 91 14.23 4.10 -27.88
N LEU A 92 14.26 5.41 -28.06
CA LEU A 92 14.06 6.06 -29.36
C LEU A 92 15.20 5.74 -30.33
N ARG A 93 16.46 5.88 -29.91
CA ARG A 93 17.63 5.58 -30.76
C ARG A 93 17.68 4.12 -31.20
N SER A 94 17.36 3.20 -30.30
CA SER A 94 17.38 1.76 -30.58
C SER A 94 16.27 1.30 -31.53
N ASN A 95 15.22 2.09 -31.69
CA ASN A 95 14.06 1.78 -32.53
C ASN A 95 13.82 2.89 -33.56
N SER A 96 14.86 3.57 -34.05
CA SER A 96 14.71 4.72 -34.95
C SER A 96 13.87 4.42 -36.19
N GLU A 97 13.97 3.20 -36.73
CA GLU A 97 13.18 2.72 -37.87
C GLU A 97 11.69 2.56 -37.56
N ALA A 98 11.31 2.52 -36.28
CA ALA A 98 9.92 2.45 -35.86
C ALA A 98 9.16 3.75 -36.01
N PHE A 99 9.87 4.87 -35.97
CA PHE A 99 9.26 6.19 -35.87
C PHE A 99 9.14 6.83 -37.23
N SER A 100 8.05 7.58 -37.42
CA SER A 100 7.86 8.38 -38.61
C SER A 100 9.01 9.38 -38.80
N LYS A 101 9.35 9.70 -40.05
CA LYS A 101 10.39 10.69 -40.36
C LYS A 101 10.08 12.08 -39.80
N THR A 102 8.80 12.38 -39.54
CA THR A 102 8.35 13.65 -38.95
C THR A 102 8.18 13.59 -37.43
N PHE A 103 8.54 12.47 -36.79
CA PHE A 103 8.42 12.31 -35.34
C PHE A 103 9.37 13.26 -34.60
N ILE A 104 8.82 14.02 -33.65
CA ILE A 104 9.54 14.98 -32.83
C ILE A 104 9.82 14.36 -31.46
N ASP A 105 11.10 14.09 -31.18
CA ASP A 105 11.63 13.43 -29.98
C ASP A 105 11.57 14.26 -28.67
N GLN A 106 10.61 15.18 -28.58
CA GLN A 106 10.44 16.12 -27.47
C GLN A 106 9.11 15.90 -26.76
N TYR A 107 9.13 16.10 -25.44
CA TYR A 107 7.92 16.09 -24.63
C TYR A 107 6.98 17.24 -25.05
N ASN A 108 5.66 17.00 -25.01
CA ASN A 108 4.58 17.86 -25.53
C ASN A 108 4.51 18.02 -27.06
N ALA A 109 5.51 17.55 -27.81
CA ALA A 109 5.38 17.30 -29.25
C ALA A 109 4.78 15.90 -29.45
N ASP A 110 5.52 14.92 -29.95
CA ASP A 110 4.99 13.58 -30.21
C ASP A 110 5.13 12.63 -29.01
N ILE A 111 5.71 13.08 -27.90
CA ILE A 111 5.82 12.34 -26.64
C ILE A 111 4.96 13.03 -25.59
N ARG A 112 3.99 12.32 -25.01
CA ARG A 112 3.05 12.87 -24.03
C ARG A 112 2.77 11.90 -22.89
N MET A 113 2.48 12.45 -21.71
CA MET A 113 1.77 11.69 -20.67
C MET A 113 0.27 11.86 -20.91
N GLY A 114 -0.47 10.76 -20.88
CA GLY A 114 -1.94 10.77 -20.90
C GLY A 114 -2.44 10.86 -19.46
N PHE A 115 -2.83 9.72 -18.90
CA PHE A 115 -3.40 9.60 -17.56
C PHE A 115 -2.40 9.04 -16.54
N ILE A 116 -2.38 9.59 -15.33
CA ILE A 116 -1.62 9.06 -14.18
C ILE A 116 -2.61 8.64 -13.08
N GLY A 117 -2.84 7.33 -12.96
CA GLY A 117 -3.70 6.74 -11.94
C GLY A 117 -2.90 6.21 -10.74
N LEU A 118 -3.05 6.85 -9.59
CA LEU A 118 -2.32 6.51 -8.38
C LEU A 118 -3.26 5.91 -7.32
N PHE A 119 -2.83 4.82 -6.70
CA PHE A 119 -3.48 4.24 -5.52
C PHE A 119 -2.52 4.34 -4.34
N ASP A 120 -2.92 5.13 -3.35
CA ASP A 120 -2.32 5.23 -2.02
C ASP A 120 -0.78 5.25 -1.98
N THR A 121 -0.17 6.24 -2.65
CA THR A 121 1.29 6.39 -2.76
C THR A 121 2.02 6.38 -1.43
N VAL A 122 2.86 5.35 -1.22
CA VAL A 122 3.78 5.23 -0.09
C VAL A 122 5.21 5.08 -0.65
N PRO A 123 6.06 6.13 -0.57
CA PRO A 123 7.36 6.13 -1.22
C PRO A 123 8.40 5.27 -0.50
N SER A 124 8.24 5.07 0.81
CA SER A 124 9.04 4.16 1.59
C SER A 124 8.24 3.66 2.81
N ILE A 125 8.49 2.42 3.21
CA ILE A 125 7.97 1.85 4.46
C ILE A 125 9.12 1.90 5.47
N ALA A 126 9.04 2.80 6.44
CA ALA A 126 9.99 2.83 7.55
C ALA A 126 9.94 1.48 8.28
N GLY A 127 11.07 0.86 8.60
CA GLY A 127 11.11 -0.45 9.27
C GLY A 127 11.42 -1.66 8.38
N TRP A 128 11.30 -1.55 7.05
CA TRP A 128 11.96 -2.51 6.13
C TRP A 128 13.36 -2.06 5.71
N SER A 129 13.63 -0.76 5.81
CA SER A 129 14.85 -0.16 5.30
C SER A 129 15.95 0.01 6.32
N ASN A 130 15.69 0.17 7.63
CA ASN A 130 16.76 0.51 8.57
C ASN A 130 16.46 0.12 10.04
N PHE A 131 17.43 -0.57 10.65
CA PHE A 131 17.58 -0.78 12.09
C PHE A 131 17.93 0.55 12.80
N GLY A 132 16.94 1.45 12.89
CA GLY A 132 17.11 2.74 13.57
C GLY A 132 17.93 3.75 12.77
N ASN A 133 17.55 5.02 12.87
CA ASN A 133 18.19 6.18 12.25
C ASN A 133 18.22 6.26 10.72
N VAL A 134 17.21 6.87 10.09
CA VAL A 134 17.46 7.95 9.10
C VAL A 134 16.34 9.00 9.17
N LYS A 135 16.74 10.28 9.26
CA LYS A 135 15.93 11.50 9.19
C LYS A 135 15.48 11.85 7.74
N SER A 136 15.14 10.91 6.88
CA SER A 136 14.65 11.25 5.53
C SER A 136 13.69 10.19 4.96
N PRO A 137 12.40 10.53 4.75
CA PRO A 137 11.34 9.57 4.38
C PRO A 137 11.24 9.23 2.89
N ILE A 138 12.18 9.71 2.05
CA ILE A 138 12.19 9.47 0.61
C ILE A 138 13.52 8.77 0.26
N ALA A 139 13.46 7.63 -0.42
CA ALA A 139 14.66 7.01 -0.94
C ALA A 139 15.35 8.00 -1.90
N THR A 140 16.60 8.34 -1.59
CA THR A 140 17.42 9.31 -2.32
C THR A 140 17.35 9.07 -3.83
N GLY A 141 16.85 10.06 -4.59
CA GLY A 141 16.80 10.04 -6.06
C GLY A 141 15.43 9.73 -6.69
N ILE A 142 14.40 9.42 -5.91
CA ILE A 142 13.04 9.21 -6.45
C ILE A 142 12.32 10.56 -6.60
N LYS A 143 11.88 10.86 -7.83
CA LYS A 143 11.16 12.09 -8.18
C LYS A 143 9.66 11.91 -8.00
N LEU A 144 9.11 12.42 -6.91
CA LEU A 144 7.69 12.28 -6.60
C LEU A 144 6.87 13.50 -7.04
N TYR A 145 7.42 14.70 -7.02
CA TYR A 145 6.68 15.89 -7.42
C TYR A 145 6.17 15.77 -8.87
N LEU A 146 4.89 16.08 -9.10
CA LEU A 146 4.26 16.05 -10.42
C LEU A 146 3.87 17.48 -10.77
N ASP A 147 4.64 18.13 -11.62
CA ASP A 147 4.37 19.51 -12.01
C ASP A 147 3.15 19.59 -12.94
N ARG A 148 2.16 20.43 -12.59
CA ARG A 148 0.94 20.67 -13.40
C ARG A 148 1.24 21.13 -14.83
N ARG A 149 2.42 21.73 -15.08
CA ARG A 149 2.84 22.16 -16.41
C ARG A 149 3.05 20.98 -17.37
N PHE A 150 3.35 19.81 -16.84
CA PHE A 150 3.59 18.60 -17.63
C PHE A 150 2.47 17.57 -17.47
N PHE A 151 1.88 17.46 -16.28
CA PHE A 151 0.87 16.44 -16.00
C PHE A 151 -0.49 17.09 -15.75
N THR A 152 -1.42 16.92 -16.69
CA THR A 152 -2.78 17.49 -16.61
C THR A 152 -3.79 16.56 -15.97
N ASP A 153 -3.66 15.25 -16.24
CA ASP A 153 -4.66 14.25 -15.88
C ASP A 153 -4.09 13.26 -14.86
N VAL A 154 -4.04 13.70 -13.61
CA VAL A 154 -3.55 12.91 -12.47
C VAL A 154 -4.67 12.71 -11.46
N VAL A 155 -4.91 11.45 -11.10
CA VAL A 155 -5.89 11.05 -10.10
C VAL A 155 -5.22 10.18 -9.06
N HIS A 156 -5.42 10.52 -7.78
CA HIS A 156 -4.89 9.74 -6.66
C HIS A 156 -6.01 9.32 -5.71
N LEU A 157 -6.28 8.02 -5.64
CA LEU A 157 -7.17 7.43 -4.64
C LEU A 157 -6.39 7.15 -3.36
N VAL A 158 -6.82 7.68 -2.22
CA VAL A 158 -6.10 7.58 -0.94
C VAL A 158 -6.93 6.92 0.15
N ALA A 159 -6.27 6.09 0.95
CA ALA A 159 -6.90 5.37 2.06
C ALA A 159 -7.22 6.33 3.22
N ARG A 160 -8.51 6.41 3.57
CA ARG A 160 -9.01 7.19 4.71
C ARG A 160 -8.59 6.60 6.04
N ASP A 161 -8.70 5.28 6.17
CA ASP A 161 -8.66 4.57 7.45
C ASP A 161 -7.27 3.96 7.74
N GLU A 162 -6.28 4.23 6.88
CA GLU A 162 -4.89 3.79 7.09
C GLU A 162 -4.20 4.62 8.16
N CYS A 163 -3.75 3.99 9.25
CA CYS A 163 -3.09 4.67 10.37
C CYS A 163 -1.75 4.04 10.80
N ARG A 164 -1.19 3.11 10.02
CA ARG A 164 0.13 2.53 10.34
C ARG A 164 1.23 3.59 10.25
N GLY A 165 2.11 3.60 11.24
CA GLY A 165 3.23 4.56 11.28
C GLY A 165 4.20 4.44 10.10
N ASN A 166 4.29 3.25 9.52
CA ASN A 166 5.21 2.97 8.41
C ASN A 166 4.60 3.19 7.01
N PHE A 167 3.33 3.58 6.92
CA PHE A 167 2.61 3.76 5.64
C PHE A 167 2.30 5.22 5.37
N ALA A 168 3.32 6.07 5.43
CA ALA A 168 3.19 7.51 5.22
C ALA A 168 2.73 7.84 3.79
N LEU A 169 1.64 8.60 3.67
CA LEU A 169 1.06 9.00 2.38
C LEU A 169 1.90 10.10 1.74
N SER A 170 2.26 9.97 0.46
CA SER A 170 2.76 11.09 -0.33
C SER A 170 1.63 11.71 -1.15
N ARG A 171 1.23 12.92 -0.78
CA ARG A 171 0.08 13.61 -1.38
C ARG A 171 0.38 14.15 -2.79
N VAL A 172 -0.71 14.44 -3.50
CA VAL A 172 -0.71 15.22 -4.74
C VAL A 172 -1.50 16.52 -4.66
N LYS A 173 -2.26 16.76 -3.56
CA LYS A 173 -2.88 18.07 -3.28
C LYS A 173 -1.85 19.15 -3.00
N PRO A 174 -2.12 20.42 -3.40
CA PRO A 174 -3.30 20.89 -4.14
C PRO A 174 -3.15 20.76 -5.67
N ALA A 175 -2.02 20.26 -6.14
CA ALA A 175 -1.67 20.23 -7.55
C ALA A 175 -2.51 19.24 -8.38
N HIS A 176 -3.06 18.17 -7.80
CA HIS A 176 -3.83 17.20 -8.59
C HIS A 176 -5.07 16.71 -7.83
N LEU A 177 -5.94 16.00 -8.54
CA LEU A 177 -7.13 15.42 -7.93
C LEU A 177 -6.74 14.25 -7.02
N GLU A 178 -7.11 14.38 -5.75
CA GLU A 178 -6.85 13.36 -4.72
C GLU A 178 -8.15 13.11 -3.95
N ILE A 179 -8.64 11.88 -4.02
CA ILE A 179 -9.94 11.44 -3.52
C ILE A 179 -9.70 10.51 -2.34
N THR A 180 -10.19 10.90 -1.17
CA THR A 180 -10.10 10.10 0.05
C THR A 180 -11.28 9.15 0.11
N LEU A 181 -11.01 7.85 0.21
CA LEU A 181 -12.01 6.78 0.15
C LEU A 181 -11.93 5.88 1.39
N PRO A 182 -13.07 5.29 1.84
CA PRO A 182 -13.09 4.34 2.95
C PRO A 182 -12.10 3.18 2.78
N GLY A 183 -11.53 2.69 3.86
CA GLY A 183 -10.62 1.55 3.86
C GLY A 183 -9.15 1.91 4.07
N VAL A 184 -8.37 0.86 4.27
CA VAL A 184 -6.92 0.92 4.50
C VAL A 184 -6.16 0.77 3.18
N HIS A 185 -4.83 0.86 3.24
CA HIS A 185 -3.93 0.85 2.07
C HIS A 185 -4.30 -0.17 0.98
N SER A 186 -4.45 -1.44 1.39
CA SER A 186 -4.72 -2.56 0.48
C SER A 186 -6.21 -2.72 0.13
N ASP A 187 -7.12 -2.09 0.88
CA ASP A 187 -8.52 -1.98 0.46
C ASP A 187 -8.61 -1.04 -0.75
N ILE A 188 -7.79 0.01 -0.80
CA ILE A 188 -7.72 0.94 -1.95
C ILE A 188 -7.02 0.30 -3.16
N GLY A 189 -5.82 -0.24 -2.96
CA GLY A 189 -4.98 -0.72 -4.06
C GLY A 189 -5.27 -2.13 -4.56
N GLY A 190 -6.00 -2.92 -3.78
CA GLY A 190 -6.12 -4.36 -3.99
C GLY A 190 -4.88 -5.11 -3.51
N SER A 191 -5.09 -6.22 -2.81
CA SER A 191 -4.11 -7.27 -2.47
C SER A 191 -4.67 -8.23 -1.42
N TYR A 192 -5.78 -7.87 -0.77
CA TYR A 192 -6.48 -8.77 0.12
C TYR A 192 -7.16 -9.89 -0.65
N LEU A 193 -7.27 -11.05 -0.01
CA LEU A 193 -8.06 -12.16 -0.52
C LEU A 193 -9.53 -11.77 -0.51
N ASP A 194 -10.31 -12.31 -1.45
CA ASP A 194 -11.76 -12.06 -1.55
C ASP A 194 -12.47 -12.35 -0.23
N GLU A 195 -12.03 -13.41 0.47
CA GLU A 195 -12.43 -13.75 1.83
C GLU A 195 -11.21 -14.15 2.66
N ALA A 196 -11.13 -13.63 3.87
CA ALA A 196 -10.09 -13.97 4.84
C ALA A 196 -10.65 -14.02 6.26
N GLN A 197 -9.97 -14.78 7.14
CA GLN A 197 -10.18 -14.68 8.58
C GLN A 197 -9.13 -13.72 9.15
N GLU A 198 -9.55 -12.51 9.48
CA GLU A 198 -8.72 -11.53 10.17
C GLU A 198 -8.52 -11.96 11.62
N CYS A 199 -7.25 -12.11 12.04
CA CYS A 199 -6.84 -12.48 13.39
C CYS A 199 -5.71 -11.55 13.85
N VAL A 200 -6.05 -10.39 14.39
CA VAL A 200 -5.09 -9.33 14.68
C VAL A 200 -5.16 -8.84 16.12
N LEU A 201 -4.00 -8.58 16.73
CA LEU A 201 -3.91 -7.94 18.03
C LEU A 201 -4.22 -6.45 17.88
N VAL A 202 -5.31 -6.01 18.50
CA VAL A 202 -5.75 -4.61 18.49
C VAL A 202 -5.22 -3.81 19.68
N SER A 203 -4.56 -4.50 20.62
CA SER A 203 -3.76 -3.89 21.70
C SER A 203 -2.34 -4.48 21.70
N PRO A 204 -1.34 -3.75 22.22
CA PRO A 204 -0.03 -4.32 22.49
C PRO A 204 -0.15 -5.56 23.38
N MET A 205 0.71 -6.56 23.14
CA MET A 205 0.85 -7.68 24.05
C MET A 205 1.54 -7.20 25.34
N GLN A 206 0.81 -7.23 26.45
CA GLN A 206 1.39 -6.93 27.75
C GLN A 206 1.99 -8.19 28.36
N ALA A 207 3.09 -8.03 29.10
CA ALA A 207 3.77 -9.10 29.82
C ALA A 207 3.96 -8.69 31.27
N LEU A 208 3.70 -9.61 32.20
CA LEU A 208 3.87 -9.39 33.63
C LEU A 208 4.51 -10.61 34.29
N GLU A 209 5.50 -10.37 35.15
CA GLU A 209 6.09 -11.41 36.00
C GLU A 209 5.21 -11.65 37.23
N VAL A 210 4.84 -12.91 37.46
CA VAL A 210 3.96 -13.32 38.56
C VAL A 210 4.45 -14.61 39.21
N PRO A 211 4.09 -14.89 40.48
CA PRO A 211 4.33 -16.19 41.11
C PRO A 211 3.71 -17.34 40.31
N LEU A 212 4.28 -18.55 40.41
CA LEU A 212 3.81 -19.71 39.63
C LEU A 212 2.31 -20.01 39.80
N GLN A 213 1.79 -19.84 41.01
CA GLN A 213 0.39 -20.09 41.35
C GLN A 213 -0.57 -18.97 40.94
N ALA A 214 -0.06 -17.80 40.53
CA ALA A 214 -0.91 -16.68 40.15
C ALA A 214 -1.67 -16.98 38.86
N ASP A 215 -2.97 -16.67 38.86
CA ASP A 215 -3.82 -16.72 37.67
C ASP A 215 -3.66 -15.42 36.86
N VAL A 216 -3.54 -15.54 35.54
CA VAL A 216 -3.48 -14.37 34.64
C VAL A 216 -4.75 -13.53 34.76
N LEU A 217 -5.90 -14.15 35.02
CA LEU A 217 -7.20 -13.47 35.10
C LEU A 217 -7.27 -12.45 36.26
N THR A 218 -6.43 -12.61 37.29
CA THR A 218 -6.42 -11.69 38.45
C THR A 218 -5.38 -10.57 38.34
N THR A 219 -4.65 -10.50 37.22
CA THR A 219 -3.54 -9.54 37.03
C THR A 219 -4.00 -8.17 36.52
N SER A 220 -3.15 -7.16 36.67
CA SER A 220 -3.37 -5.83 36.09
C SER A 220 -3.48 -5.88 34.57
N ILE A 221 -2.59 -6.63 33.90
CA ILE A 221 -2.57 -6.72 32.44
C ILE A 221 -3.86 -7.32 31.86
N TYR A 222 -4.52 -8.23 32.59
CA TYR A 222 -5.81 -8.78 32.19
C TYR A 222 -6.94 -7.76 32.37
N ARG A 223 -6.94 -7.02 33.49
CA ARG A 223 -7.90 -5.93 33.72
C ARG A 223 -7.77 -4.83 32.66
N ASP A 224 -6.55 -4.52 32.24
CA ASP A 224 -6.29 -3.57 31.16
C ASP A 224 -6.84 -4.10 29.83
N ALA A 225 -6.62 -5.38 29.52
CA ALA A 225 -7.21 -6.01 28.33
C ALA A 225 -8.75 -6.00 28.33
N VAL A 226 -9.39 -6.23 29.48
CA VAL A 226 -10.85 -6.08 29.65
C VAL A 226 -11.28 -4.64 29.37
N THR A 227 -10.54 -3.66 29.87
CA THR A 227 -10.83 -2.23 29.65
C THR A 227 -10.76 -1.88 28.17
N VAL A 228 -9.70 -2.32 27.47
CA VAL A 228 -9.56 -2.12 26.02
C VAL A 228 -10.67 -2.83 25.25
N LYS A 229 -11.01 -4.07 25.60
CA LYS A 229 -12.13 -4.80 24.97
C LYS A 229 -13.44 -4.02 25.11
N ASN A 230 -13.73 -3.48 26.28
CA ASN A 230 -14.95 -2.70 26.52
C ASN A 230 -14.96 -1.39 25.73
N GLN A 231 -13.81 -0.73 25.53
CA GLN A 231 -13.70 0.45 24.67
C GLN A 231 -14.05 0.11 23.22
N TRP A 232 -13.51 -0.99 22.67
CA TRP A 232 -13.84 -1.43 21.31
C TRP A 232 -15.33 -1.74 21.16
N ILE A 233 -15.96 -2.36 22.16
CA ILE A 233 -17.41 -2.62 22.17
C ILE A 233 -18.19 -1.29 22.17
N ALA A 234 -17.78 -0.31 22.98
CA ALA A 234 -18.39 1.02 23.00
C ALA A 234 -18.24 1.75 21.65
N ASP A 235 -17.14 1.51 20.93
CA ASP A 235 -16.92 2.02 19.58
C ASP A 235 -17.74 1.26 18.50
N GLY A 236 -18.63 0.35 18.90
CA GLY A 236 -19.57 -0.33 18.03
C GLY A 236 -19.06 -1.65 17.44
N TRP A 237 -18.00 -2.23 17.99
CA TRP A 237 -17.56 -3.58 17.61
C TRP A 237 -18.36 -4.66 18.33
N PRO A 238 -18.80 -5.73 17.63
CA PRO A 238 -19.48 -6.86 18.26
C PRO A 238 -18.56 -7.61 19.23
N SER A 239 -19.07 -7.95 20.41
CA SER A 239 -18.28 -8.57 21.49
C SER A 239 -17.72 -9.95 21.10
N GLU A 240 -18.43 -10.65 20.21
CA GLU A 240 -18.13 -11.97 19.67
C GLU A 240 -16.92 -11.96 18.73
N MET A 241 -16.57 -10.80 18.16
CA MET A 241 -15.37 -10.64 17.34
C MET A 241 -14.13 -10.34 18.19
N LEU A 242 -14.29 -10.09 19.50
CA LEU A 242 -13.23 -9.63 20.38
C LEU A 242 -12.89 -10.68 21.43
N GLU A 243 -11.65 -11.16 21.42
CA GLU A 243 -11.14 -12.16 22.35
C GLU A 243 -10.00 -11.58 23.18
N ILE A 244 -9.99 -11.83 24.49
CA ILE A 244 -8.80 -11.58 25.31
C ILE A 244 -7.92 -12.81 25.20
N VAL A 245 -6.76 -12.66 24.57
CA VAL A 245 -5.81 -13.75 24.36
C VAL A 245 -4.78 -13.78 25.48
N THR A 246 -4.61 -14.95 26.09
CA THR A 246 -3.60 -15.21 27.12
C THR A 246 -2.73 -16.40 26.69
N PRO A 247 -1.67 -16.17 25.91
CA PRO A 247 -0.72 -17.21 25.51
C PRO A 247 -0.15 -18.00 26.70
N PRO A 248 0.38 -19.23 26.48
CA PRO A 248 1.00 -20.02 27.53
C PRO A 248 2.09 -19.24 28.29
N ALA A 249 2.06 -19.34 29.62
CA ALA A 249 3.01 -18.63 30.47
C ALA A 249 4.43 -19.17 30.26
N LEU A 250 5.42 -18.27 30.26
CA LEU A 250 6.83 -18.61 30.12
C LEU A 250 7.47 -18.73 31.51
N LEU A 251 8.00 -19.90 31.85
CA LEU A 251 8.75 -20.10 33.09
C LEU A 251 10.08 -19.35 33.02
N MET A 252 10.37 -18.56 34.05
CA MET A 252 11.62 -17.82 34.11
C MET A 252 12.76 -18.69 34.66
N PRO A 253 13.99 -18.57 34.11
CA PRO A 253 15.15 -19.24 34.68
C PRO A 253 15.41 -18.75 36.10
N ASN A 254 15.77 -19.65 37.00
CA ASN A 254 16.16 -19.26 38.35
C ASN A 254 17.45 -18.42 38.27
N SER A 255 17.49 -17.28 38.98
CA SER A 255 18.73 -16.51 39.11
C SER A 255 19.75 -17.34 39.90
N PRO A 256 20.96 -17.58 39.36
CA PRO A 256 21.99 -18.35 40.08
C PRO A 256 22.40 -17.73 41.41
N GLN A 257 22.20 -16.41 41.55
CA GLN A 257 22.59 -15.60 42.69
C GLN A 257 21.57 -15.64 43.84
N ASP A 258 20.33 -16.11 43.59
CA ASP A 258 19.28 -16.14 44.61
C ASP A 258 18.43 -17.42 44.51
N ARG A 259 18.94 -18.50 45.11
CA ARG A 259 18.28 -19.82 45.15
C ARG A 259 17.03 -19.85 46.02
N MET A 260 16.80 -18.84 46.86
CA MET A 260 15.68 -18.77 47.80
C MET A 260 14.51 -17.94 47.26
N SER A 261 14.70 -17.21 46.15
CA SER A 261 13.64 -16.45 45.50
C SER A 261 12.51 -17.37 44.99
N PRO A 262 11.24 -17.01 45.23
CA PRO A 262 10.11 -17.79 44.74
C PRO A 262 10.13 -17.87 43.22
N ARG A 263 9.79 -19.05 42.68
CA ARG A 263 9.75 -19.24 41.23
C ARG A 263 8.66 -18.35 40.62
N VAL A 264 9.01 -17.73 39.50
CA VAL A 264 8.13 -16.81 38.76
C VAL A 264 7.92 -17.28 37.33
N LYS A 265 6.84 -16.80 36.72
CA LYS A 265 6.50 -16.99 35.30
C LYS A 265 6.10 -15.65 34.69
N HIS A 266 6.33 -15.48 33.40
CA HIS A 266 5.70 -14.40 32.63
C HIS A 266 4.33 -14.85 32.14
N VAL A 267 3.32 -14.06 32.44
CA VAL A 267 1.98 -14.17 31.86
C VAL A 267 1.76 -13.03 30.87
N TYR A 268 0.87 -13.26 29.90
CA TYR A 268 0.62 -12.35 28.80
C TYR A 268 -0.88 -12.11 28.63
N ALA A 269 -1.26 -10.90 28.24
CA ALA A 269 -2.64 -10.55 27.93
C ALA A 269 -2.70 -9.47 26.84
N ALA A 270 -3.61 -9.65 25.89
CA ALA A 270 -3.94 -8.67 24.85
C ALA A 270 -5.37 -8.86 24.34
N VAL A 271 -5.88 -7.87 23.62
CA VAL A 271 -7.14 -7.99 22.88
C VAL A 271 -6.85 -8.35 21.44
N GLN A 272 -7.51 -9.39 20.95
CA GLN A 272 -7.50 -9.85 19.57
C GLN A 272 -8.85 -9.60 18.92
N LEU A 273 -8.83 -9.04 17.72
CA LEU A 273 -9.96 -9.05 16.80
C LEU A 273 -9.88 -10.30 15.93
N LYS A 274 -10.96 -11.09 15.93
CA LYS A 274 -11.14 -12.28 15.11
C LYS A 274 -12.47 -12.20 14.35
N ARG A 275 -12.42 -12.13 13.02
CA ARG A 275 -13.63 -12.05 12.19
C ARG A 275 -13.38 -12.48 10.74
N PRO A 276 -14.43 -12.90 10.01
CA PRO A 276 -14.40 -12.89 8.55
C PRO A 276 -14.30 -11.44 8.03
N VAL A 277 -13.49 -11.23 7.01
CA VAL A 277 -13.35 -9.96 6.29
C VAL A 277 -13.23 -10.23 4.80
N SER A 278 -13.71 -9.30 3.96
CA SER A 278 -13.72 -9.44 2.52
C SER A 278 -12.87 -8.37 1.83
N GLY A 279 -11.97 -8.79 0.93
CA GLY A 279 -11.12 -7.92 0.09
C GLY A 279 -11.83 -7.26 -1.09
N LEU A 280 -13.14 -7.51 -1.26
CA LEU A 280 -13.90 -7.10 -2.44
C LEU A 280 -14.17 -5.59 -2.55
N LEU A 281 -13.90 -4.82 -1.49
CA LEU A 281 -14.02 -3.36 -1.51
C LEU A 281 -13.12 -2.71 -2.57
N SER A 282 -11.94 -3.27 -2.80
CA SER A 282 -11.01 -2.83 -3.86
C SER A 282 -11.63 -2.83 -5.26
N ARG A 283 -12.65 -3.67 -5.51
CA ARG A 283 -13.37 -3.73 -6.80
C ARG A 283 -14.25 -2.50 -7.04
N VAL A 284 -14.66 -1.78 -5.98
CA VAL A 284 -15.32 -0.47 -6.11
C VAL A 284 -14.31 0.55 -6.63
N TYR A 285 -13.13 0.60 -6.03
CA TYR A 285 -12.11 1.60 -6.37
C TYR A 285 -11.45 1.35 -7.72
N LEU A 286 -11.36 0.09 -8.13
CA LEU A 286 -11.03 -0.29 -9.50
C LEU A 286 -12.01 0.36 -10.50
N ARG A 287 -13.33 0.28 -10.25
CA ARG A 287 -14.37 0.88 -11.12
C ARG A 287 -14.30 2.41 -11.13
N VAL A 288 -14.04 3.03 -9.98
CA VAL A 288 -13.83 4.48 -9.90
C VAL A 288 -12.64 4.90 -10.76
N MET A 289 -11.47 4.27 -10.57
CA MET A 289 -10.27 4.60 -11.36
C MET A 289 -10.48 4.31 -12.85
N HIS A 290 -11.11 3.18 -13.18
CA HIS A 290 -11.41 2.79 -14.56
C HIS A 290 -12.28 3.82 -15.27
N LYS A 291 -13.37 4.27 -14.63
CA LYS A 291 -14.24 5.33 -15.17
C LYS A 291 -13.45 6.62 -15.40
N MET A 292 -12.70 7.06 -14.40
CA MET A 292 -11.94 8.32 -14.48
C MET A 292 -10.87 8.25 -15.58
N ALA A 293 -10.19 7.12 -15.73
CA ALA A 293 -9.22 6.90 -16.80
C ALA A 293 -9.89 6.90 -18.19
N LYS A 294 -11.02 6.20 -18.34
CA LYS A 294 -11.78 6.18 -19.61
C LYS A 294 -12.29 7.55 -20.01
N ASP A 295 -12.78 8.35 -19.06
CA ASP A 295 -13.22 9.73 -19.29
C ASP A 295 -12.10 10.63 -19.80
N LYS A 296 -10.83 10.26 -19.51
CA LYS A 296 -9.62 10.94 -19.98
C LYS A 296 -9.01 10.32 -21.23
N GLY A 297 -9.70 9.36 -21.85
CA GLY A 297 -9.30 8.77 -23.13
C GLY A 297 -8.43 7.52 -23.04
N VAL A 298 -8.20 6.98 -21.83
CA VAL A 298 -7.50 5.69 -21.67
C VAL A 298 -8.33 4.58 -22.30
N ARG A 299 -7.71 3.79 -23.18
CA ARG A 299 -8.37 2.74 -23.97
C ARG A 299 -8.47 1.43 -23.18
N PHE A 300 -9.21 1.45 -22.08
CA PHE A 300 -9.56 0.23 -21.35
C PHE A 300 -10.77 -0.47 -21.98
N ASN A 301 -10.72 -1.81 -21.96
CA ASN A 301 -11.90 -2.63 -22.18
C ASN A 301 -12.92 -2.36 -21.06
N ASP A 302 -14.19 -2.62 -21.33
CA ASP A 302 -15.21 -2.61 -20.27
C ASP A 302 -14.93 -3.69 -19.23
N ILE A 303 -15.31 -3.41 -17.99
CA ILE A 303 -15.19 -4.37 -16.90
C ILE A 303 -16.23 -5.46 -17.12
N SER A 304 -15.78 -6.64 -17.50
CA SER A 304 -16.63 -7.80 -17.73
C SER A 304 -17.34 -8.24 -16.45
N ASP A 305 -18.54 -8.81 -16.60
CA ASP A 305 -19.28 -9.45 -15.52
C ASP A 305 -18.75 -10.88 -15.27
N THR A 306 -17.50 -10.96 -14.84
CA THR A 306 -16.84 -12.22 -14.49
C THR A 306 -16.73 -12.37 -12.97
N PRO A 307 -16.73 -13.59 -12.41
CA PRO A 307 -16.72 -13.79 -10.95
C PRO A 307 -15.55 -13.11 -10.22
N ASP A 308 -14.39 -13.00 -10.88
CA ASP A 308 -13.18 -12.33 -10.40
C ASP A 308 -13.29 -10.81 -10.34
N LEU A 309 -14.25 -10.21 -11.05
CA LEU A 309 -14.48 -8.76 -11.07
C LEU A 309 -15.87 -8.38 -10.53
N ALA A 310 -16.74 -9.35 -10.28
CA ALA A 310 -18.10 -9.17 -9.78
C ALA A 310 -18.13 -8.39 -8.47
N LEU A 311 -19.12 -7.52 -8.31
CA LEU A 311 -19.29 -6.72 -7.11
C LEU A 311 -20.43 -7.31 -6.25
N PRO A 312 -20.25 -7.45 -4.92
CA PRO A 312 -21.35 -7.79 -4.04
C PRO A 312 -22.52 -6.81 -4.18
N SER A 313 -23.75 -7.31 -4.19
CA SER A 313 -24.96 -6.49 -4.38
C SER A 313 -25.08 -5.36 -3.35
N GLU A 314 -24.65 -5.60 -2.11
CA GLU A 314 -24.63 -4.60 -1.03
C GLU A 314 -23.63 -3.45 -1.25
N LEU A 315 -22.64 -3.62 -2.12
CA LEU A 315 -21.70 -2.55 -2.52
C LEU A 315 -22.13 -1.83 -3.80
N GLN A 316 -23.13 -2.32 -4.52
CA GLN A 316 -23.50 -1.80 -5.85
C GLN A 316 -23.94 -0.33 -5.79
N ALA A 317 -24.86 0.00 -4.90
CA ALA A 317 -25.38 1.37 -4.77
C ALA A 317 -24.28 2.38 -4.39
N MET A 318 -23.37 1.99 -3.49
CA MET A 318 -22.21 2.80 -3.12
C MET A 318 -21.25 2.96 -4.30
N CYS A 319 -20.99 1.88 -5.05
CA CYS A 319 -20.12 1.89 -6.21
C CYS A 319 -20.64 2.81 -7.31
N ASP A 320 -21.92 2.69 -7.67
CA ASP A 320 -22.54 3.52 -8.72
C ASP A 320 -22.44 5.01 -8.34
N ARG A 321 -22.68 5.32 -7.06
CA ARG A 321 -22.54 6.67 -6.51
C ARG A 321 -21.09 7.17 -6.58
N PHE A 322 -20.11 6.36 -6.18
CA PHE A 322 -18.69 6.73 -6.24
C PHE A 322 -18.21 6.91 -7.69
N VAL A 323 -18.65 6.05 -8.61
CA VAL A 323 -18.35 6.15 -10.05
C VAL A 323 -18.94 7.42 -10.65
N SER A 324 -20.09 7.90 -10.14
CA SER A 324 -20.68 9.18 -10.53
C SER A 324 -19.96 10.42 -9.96
N GLY A 325 -18.99 10.22 -9.05
CA GLY A 325 -18.20 11.29 -8.43
C GLY A 325 -18.69 11.75 -7.05
N ASP A 326 -19.72 11.10 -6.48
CA ASP A 326 -20.16 11.36 -5.11
C ASP A 326 -19.55 10.32 -4.15
N TYR A 327 -18.54 10.73 -3.40
CA TYR A 327 -17.78 9.85 -2.49
C TYR A 327 -18.32 9.82 -1.06
N ARG A 328 -19.56 10.29 -0.84
CA ARG A 328 -20.20 10.24 0.48
C ARG A 328 -20.75 8.86 0.79
N THR A 329 -20.68 8.51 2.06
CA THR A 329 -21.20 7.26 2.64
C THR A 329 -22.37 7.56 3.59
N THR A 330 -23.29 6.61 3.65
CA THR A 330 -24.38 6.59 4.62
C THR A 330 -23.92 5.92 5.93
N PRO A 331 -24.57 6.17 7.07
CA PRO A 331 -24.25 5.49 8.33
C PRO A 331 -24.34 3.96 8.23
N GLU A 332 -25.29 3.44 7.47
CA GLU A 332 -25.48 2.00 7.22
C GLU A 332 -24.31 1.42 6.42
N GLU A 333 -23.88 2.12 5.36
CA GLU A 333 -22.69 1.73 4.59
C GLU A 333 -21.43 1.79 5.45
N GLU A 334 -21.23 2.84 6.26
CA GLU A 334 -20.06 2.91 7.17
C GLU A 334 -20.03 1.75 8.16
N ARG A 335 -21.19 1.35 8.70
CA ARG A 335 -21.29 0.19 9.59
C ARG A 335 -20.93 -1.11 8.86
N MET A 336 -21.48 -1.31 7.66
CA MET A 336 -21.20 -2.48 6.83
C MET A 336 -19.72 -2.54 6.42
N LEU A 337 -19.16 -1.43 5.95
CA LEU A 337 -17.76 -1.30 5.57
C LEU A 337 -16.86 -1.62 6.75
N LYS A 338 -17.10 -0.99 7.90
CA LYS A 338 -16.34 -1.23 9.14
C LYS A 338 -16.34 -2.70 9.52
N LEU A 339 -17.49 -3.38 9.48
CA LEU A 339 -17.64 -4.73 10.02
C LEU A 339 -17.26 -5.84 9.03
N LYS A 340 -17.32 -5.61 7.72
CA LYS A 340 -17.14 -6.66 6.70
C LYS A 340 -16.01 -6.43 5.71
N TYR A 341 -15.64 -5.18 5.41
CA TYR A 341 -14.78 -4.89 4.27
C TYR A 341 -13.49 -4.13 4.60
N ILE A 342 -13.53 -3.21 5.55
CA ILE A 342 -12.35 -2.42 5.94
C ILE A 342 -11.48 -3.29 6.83
N HIS A 343 -10.28 -3.59 6.37
CA HIS A 343 -9.33 -4.39 7.14
C HIS A 343 -8.69 -3.58 8.28
N THR A 344 -8.31 -4.28 9.34
CA THR A 344 -7.57 -3.72 10.47
C THR A 344 -6.07 -3.80 10.16
N SER A 345 -5.62 -2.98 9.20
CA SER A 345 -4.22 -2.99 8.76
C SER A 345 -3.26 -2.62 9.90
N ALA A 346 -3.66 -1.68 10.76
CA ALA A 346 -2.90 -1.30 11.94
C ALA A 346 -3.15 -2.27 13.09
N ASN A 347 -2.11 -2.99 13.50
CA ASN A 347 -2.19 -4.00 14.55
C ASN A 347 -0.84 -4.23 15.22
N TRP A 348 -0.90 -4.90 16.37
CA TRP A 348 0.24 -5.23 17.22
C TRP A 348 0.71 -6.67 17.03
N ASN A 349 0.36 -7.32 15.90
CA ASN A 349 0.89 -8.65 15.63
C ASN A 349 2.41 -8.59 15.46
N HIS A 350 3.11 -9.53 16.11
CA HIS A 350 4.54 -9.68 15.89
C HIS A 350 4.76 -10.21 14.45
N PRO A 351 5.70 -9.64 13.68
CA PRO A 351 5.93 -10.01 12.27
C PRO A 351 6.32 -11.48 12.08
N LEU A 352 6.92 -12.10 13.09
CA LEU A 352 7.27 -13.54 13.11
C LEU A 352 6.19 -14.43 13.75
N GLY A 353 4.98 -13.92 13.99
CA GLY A 353 3.88 -14.69 14.62
C GLY A 353 4.11 -15.05 16.10
N ARG A 354 5.15 -14.49 16.74
CA ARG A 354 5.47 -14.74 18.14
C ARG A 354 4.45 -14.09 19.06
N ARG A 355 4.10 -14.78 20.15
CA ARG A 355 3.13 -14.34 21.16
C ARG A 355 3.71 -14.27 22.56
N ASP A 356 5.02 -14.46 22.70
CA ASP A 356 5.78 -14.53 23.96
C ASP A 356 6.43 -13.18 24.35
N GLY A 357 6.13 -12.10 23.63
CA GLY A 357 6.76 -10.79 23.84
C GLY A 357 8.28 -10.76 23.58
N SER A 358 8.87 -11.84 23.07
CA SER A 358 10.32 -11.92 22.80
C SER A 358 10.63 -11.32 21.43
N GLY A 359 11.38 -10.22 21.43
CA GLY A 359 11.76 -9.50 20.21
C GLY A 359 12.43 -8.16 20.53
N VAL A 360 13.17 -7.63 19.57
CA VAL A 360 13.70 -6.25 19.66
C VAL A 360 12.49 -5.29 19.70
N ARG A 361 12.55 -4.21 20.48
CA ARG A 361 11.49 -3.15 20.50
C ARG A 361 11.22 -2.52 19.12
N ALA A 362 12.13 -2.72 18.17
CA ALA A 362 11.93 -2.40 16.77
C ALA A 362 11.17 -3.54 16.09
N VAL A 363 10.29 -3.21 15.14
CA VAL A 363 9.62 -4.14 14.21
C VAL A 363 8.19 -4.59 14.60
N TYR A 364 7.36 -3.71 15.19
CA TYR A 364 5.90 -3.76 14.93
C TYR A 364 5.61 -3.01 13.62
N ILE A 365 5.77 -3.69 12.47
CA ILE A 365 5.68 -3.07 11.13
C ILE A 365 4.29 -2.44 10.90
N ASN A 366 3.27 -3.04 11.49
CA ASN A 366 1.88 -2.61 11.37
C ASN A 366 1.40 -1.79 12.58
N ALA A 367 2.27 -1.36 13.48
CA ALA A 367 1.81 -0.56 14.61
C ALA A 367 1.16 0.75 14.12
N PRO A 368 0.03 1.15 14.74
CA PRO A 368 -0.57 2.47 14.48
C PRO A 368 0.39 3.59 14.92
N THR A 369 0.19 4.79 14.38
CA THR A 369 0.80 5.99 14.95
C THR A 369 0.25 6.24 16.37
N PRO A 370 1.01 6.91 17.26
CA PRO A 370 0.57 7.15 18.64
C PRO A 370 -0.75 7.93 18.76
N ASP A 371 -1.06 8.76 17.77
CA ASP A 371 -2.29 9.57 17.68
C ASP A 371 -3.37 8.93 16.80
N GLY A 372 -3.10 7.79 16.17
CA GLY A 372 -3.98 7.16 15.19
C GLY A 372 -4.11 7.95 13.88
N ILE A 373 -3.32 9.01 13.68
CA ILE A 373 -3.35 9.85 12.49
C ILE A 373 -2.22 9.46 11.55
N ARG A 374 -2.58 9.20 10.29
CA ARG A 374 -1.62 8.87 9.24
C ARG A 374 -0.63 10.01 8.99
N VAL A 375 0.66 9.68 8.93
CA VAL A 375 1.69 10.62 8.45
C VAL A 375 1.44 10.95 6.97
N GLN A 376 1.45 12.25 6.63
CA GLN A 376 1.28 12.74 5.26
C GLN A 376 2.45 13.65 4.86
N HIS A 377 3.05 13.35 3.72
CA HIS A 377 4.08 14.19 3.10
C HIS A 377 3.43 15.14 2.08
N PRO A 378 3.75 16.45 2.13
CA PRO A 378 3.15 17.43 1.23
C PRO A 378 3.65 17.27 -0.21
N HIS A 379 2.86 17.75 -1.17
CA HIS A 379 3.25 17.79 -2.58
C HIS A 379 4.09 19.04 -2.85
N VAL A 380 5.37 18.98 -2.50
CA VAL A 380 6.33 20.09 -2.70
C VAL A 380 7.40 19.69 -3.70
N PRO A 381 7.90 20.63 -4.52
CA PRO A 381 9.05 20.39 -5.37
C PRO A 381 10.27 20.08 -4.51
N ASP A 382 10.78 18.86 -4.62
CA ASP A 382 12.07 18.42 -4.08
C ASP A 382 13.18 18.47 -5.15
N TRP A 383 12.82 18.81 -6.39
CA TRP A 383 13.69 19.00 -7.54
C TRP A 383 12.96 19.84 -8.60
N THR A 384 13.70 20.49 -9.49
CA THR A 384 13.16 21.16 -10.68
C THR A 384 13.51 20.36 -11.92
N LEU A 385 12.54 20.18 -12.83
CA LEU A 385 12.89 20.05 -14.25
C LEU A 385 13.50 21.39 -14.64
N PHE A 386 14.74 21.36 -15.15
CA PHE A 386 15.65 22.47 -15.46
C PHE A 386 16.59 22.86 -14.32
#